data_AF-A0A3N8HB13-F1
#
_entry.id   AF-A0A3N8HB13-F1
#
_cell.length_a   1.000
_cell.length_b   1.000
_cell.length_c   1.000
_cell.angle_alpha   90.00
_cell.angle_beta   90.00
_cell.angle_gamma   90.00
#
_symmetry.space_group_name_H-M   'P 1'
#
loop_
_entity.id
_entity.type
_entity.pdbx_description
1 polymer ?
#
loop_
_entity_poly.entity_id
_entity_poly.type
_entity_poly.pdbx_seq_one_letter_code
_entity_poly.pdbx_strand_id
1 'polypeptide(L)'
;MDASVCATAANDAAASTPAGATAIAARTASGWSSRVASLRRAFIAIVCVLSVAPAVLAAALADTDNAVDTLRLAATTIPANPAGPAFSSHDSAVRQVVLGIVSFTRWPTTPVRLHLCVTGRPDYAGDLTDTMQAGSTVLDVQRVRFDDPGLAVACDVVYLGMLGTDERTRVRVALAGHPVLTIAEHDPSCTAGSMFCLTVEGESVTFDINLDAVARSGVRVHPNVLNLARRALTP
;
A
#
# COMPACT_ATOMS: atom_id res chain seq x y z
N MET A 1 44.37 -17.03 -57.07
CA MET A 1 44.92 -15.66 -57.05
C MET A 1 44.46 -15.02 -58.33
N ASP A 2 43.46 -14.15 -58.27
CA ASP A 2 43.28 -13.04 -59.21
C ASP A 2 42.23 -12.09 -58.64
N ALA A 3 42.50 -10.80 -58.84
CA ALA A 3 41.93 -9.66 -58.16
C ALA A 3 41.10 -8.78 -59.11
N SER A 4 40.41 -7.80 -58.50
CA SER A 4 39.82 -6.59 -59.11
C SER A 4 38.40 -6.79 -59.67
N VAL A 5 37.41 -5.90 -59.53
CA VAL A 5 37.37 -4.43 -59.35
C VAL A 5 36.11 -4.01 -58.56
N CYS A 6 36.21 -2.85 -57.92
CA CYS A 6 35.22 -2.06 -57.18
C CYS A 6 33.92 -1.68 -57.93
N ALA A 7 32.83 -1.49 -57.18
CA ALA A 7 31.91 -0.37 -57.38
C ALA A 7 31.19 0.01 -56.07
N THR A 8 31.55 1.19 -55.58
CA THR A 8 30.87 1.98 -54.54
C THR A 8 29.54 2.52 -55.06
N ALA A 9 28.46 2.38 -54.28
CA ALA A 9 27.26 3.20 -54.41
C ALA A 9 27.00 3.90 -53.08
N ALA A 10 26.94 5.22 -53.17
CA ALA A 10 26.89 6.17 -52.08
C ALA A 10 25.52 6.25 -51.42
N ASN A 11 25.53 6.68 -50.16
CA ASN A 11 24.41 7.15 -49.37
C ASN A 11 23.61 8.24 -50.10
N ASP A 12 22.28 8.13 -50.05
CA ASP A 12 21.40 9.29 -50.03
C ASP A 12 20.70 9.36 -48.67
N ALA A 13 21.23 10.25 -47.83
CA ALA A 13 20.61 10.68 -46.59
C ALA A 13 19.52 11.70 -46.93
N ALA A 14 18.26 11.28 -46.89
CA ALA A 14 17.12 12.18 -46.96
C ALA A 14 16.95 12.88 -45.59
N ALA A 15 17.56 14.05 -45.47
CA ALA A 15 17.31 15.00 -44.39
C ALA A 15 15.92 15.64 -44.59
N SER A 16 14.99 15.36 -43.69
CA SER A 16 13.73 16.07 -43.58
C SER A 16 13.88 17.27 -42.64
N THR A 17 13.82 18.45 -43.25
CA THR A 17 13.77 19.77 -42.60
C THR A 17 12.41 19.98 -41.94
N PRO A 18 12.33 20.53 -40.71
CA PRO A 18 11.18 21.30 -40.27
C PRO A 18 11.51 22.80 -40.34
N ALA A 19 10.89 23.48 -41.32
CA ALA A 19 10.75 24.92 -41.34
C ALA A 19 9.43 25.30 -40.66
N GLY A 20 9.45 26.23 -39.71
CA GLY A 20 8.23 26.72 -39.08
C GLY A 20 8.49 27.56 -37.84
N ALA A 21 8.86 28.81 -38.05
CA ALA A 21 9.15 29.80 -37.03
C ALA A 21 7.92 30.22 -36.21
N THR A 22 8.16 30.40 -34.91
CA THR A 22 7.63 31.44 -34.00
C THR A 22 6.23 32.02 -34.21
N ALA A 23 5.38 31.85 -33.19
CA ALA A 23 4.47 32.92 -32.74
C ALA A 23 4.26 32.80 -31.21
N ILE A 24 5.04 33.58 -30.46
CA ILE A 24 4.84 33.82 -29.03
C ILE A 24 3.67 34.81 -28.94
N ALA A 25 2.48 34.32 -28.61
CA ALA A 25 1.34 35.16 -28.28
C ALA A 25 1.25 35.31 -26.76
N ALA A 26 1.87 36.37 -26.24
CA ALA A 26 1.60 36.87 -24.91
C ALA A 26 0.15 37.39 -24.85
N ARG A 27 -0.69 36.80 -24.00
CA ARG A 27 -1.95 37.41 -23.59
C ARG A 27 -1.81 37.90 -22.15
N THR A 28 -1.54 39.20 -22.03
CA THR A 28 -1.81 39.99 -20.84
C THR A 28 -3.18 40.64 -20.97
N ALA A 29 -4.07 40.36 -20.01
CA ALA A 29 -5.18 41.23 -19.57
C ALA A 29 -5.67 40.63 -18.23
N SER A 30 -5.40 41.19 -17.06
CA SER A 30 -5.82 42.47 -16.46
C SER A 30 -7.33 42.60 -16.22
N GLY A 31 -7.72 42.65 -14.94
CA GLY A 31 -9.03 43.07 -14.42
C GLY A 31 -10.03 41.92 -14.28
N TRP A 32 -10.77 41.73 -13.19
CA TRP A 32 -11.26 42.72 -12.23
C TRP A 32 -11.78 42.01 -10.96
N SER A 33 -11.58 42.65 -9.81
CA SER A 33 -12.60 42.81 -8.74
C SER A 33 -13.11 41.55 -8.01
N SER A 34 -12.56 41.37 -6.81
CA SER A 34 -13.26 41.25 -5.53
C SER A 34 -14.55 40.42 -5.43
N ARG A 35 -14.47 39.34 -4.64
CA ARG A 35 -15.49 39.06 -3.61
C ARG A 35 -14.82 38.73 -2.29
N VAL A 36 -14.82 39.73 -1.42
CA VAL A 36 -14.67 39.60 0.03
C VAL A 36 -16.01 39.12 0.58
N ALA A 37 -16.02 38.01 1.32
CA ALA A 37 -16.97 37.69 2.41
C ALA A 37 -16.63 36.27 2.90
N SER A 38 -15.85 36.12 3.98
CA SER A 38 -16.37 36.04 5.35
C SER A 38 -17.50 35.01 5.50
N LEU A 39 -17.15 33.77 5.88
CA LEU A 39 -18.00 32.97 6.75
C LEU A 39 -17.17 32.47 7.95
N ARG A 40 -17.14 33.33 8.96
CA ARG A 40 -16.79 33.03 10.34
C ARG A 40 -17.99 32.33 10.99
N ARG A 41 -17.69 31.23 11.69
CA ARG A 41 -18.35 30.71 12.91
C ARG A 41 -19.75 30.08 12.77
N ALA A 42 -19.80 28.79 13.10
CA ALA A 42 -20.76 28.27 14.06
C ALA A 42 -20.05 27.23 14.95
N PHE A 43 -19.48 27.70 16.06
CA PHE A 43 -19.23 26.87 17.23
C PHE A 43 -20.58 26.65 17.89
N ILE A 44 -21.10 25.42 17.88
CA ILE A 44 -22.18 25.02 18.77
C ILE A 44 -21.58 24.00 19.74
N ALA A 45 -21.44 24.46 20.98
CA ALA A 45 -21.18 23.65 22.14
C ALA A 45 -22.35 22.69 22.36
N ILE A 46 -22.07 21.39 22.46
CA ILE A 46 -22.98 20.44 23.10
C ILE A 46 -22.37 20.11 24.46
N VAL A 47 -23.03 20.69 25.46
CA VAL A 47 -22.75 20.62 26.89
C VAL A 47 -23.09 19.22 27.43
N CYS A 48 -22.26 18.82 28.40
CA CYS A 48 -22.39 17.75 29.37
C CYS A 48 -23.80 17.19 29.59
N VAL A 49 -23.91 15.86 29.51
CA VAL A 49 -24.78 15.12 30.44
C VAL A 49 -23.89 14.16 31.22
N LEU A 50 -23.82 14.46 32.51
CA LEU A 50 -23.32 13.62 33.59
C LEU A 50 -24.10 12.30 33.62
N SER A 51 -23.38 11.18 33.53
CA SER A 51 -23.89 9.89 34.01
C SER A 51 -22.91 9.35 35.02
N VAL A 52 -23.05 9.88 36.23
CA VAL A 52 -22.95 9.22 37.53
C VAL A 52 -22.57 7.73 37.44
N ALA A 53 -21.37 7.41 37.96
CA ALA A 53 -21.02 6.08 38.38
C ALA A 53 -21.89 5.65 39.58
N PRO A 54 -22.14 4.34 39.73
CA PRO A 54 -22.17 3.75 41.05
C PRO A 54 -20.95 2.84 41.21
N ALA A 55 -20.05 3.24 42.09
CA ALA A 55 -19.18 2.33 42.79
C ALA A 55 -20.07 1.36 43.58
N VAL A 56 -20.08 0.09 43.22
CA VAL A 56 -20.70 -0.95 44.05
C VAL A 56 -19.66 -1.43 45.06
N LEU A 57 -20.09 -1.37 46.31
CA LEU A 57 -19.34 -1.63 47.53
C LEU A 57 -18.65 -3.00 47.54
N ALA A 58 -17.45 -2.99 48.12
CA ALA A 58 -16.86 -4.13 48.79
C ALA A 58 -17.79 -4.64 49.90
N ALA A 59 -18.03 -5.95 49.90
CA ALA A 59 -18.47 -6.68 51.08
C ALA A 59 -17.46 -7.80 51.33
N ALA A 60 -16.57 -7.56 52.29
CA ALA A 60 -15.86 -8.62 52.97
C ALA A 60 -16.79 -9.13 54.09
N LEU A 61 -17.04 -10.43 54.13
CA LEU A 61 -17.43 -11.12 55.36
C LEU A 61 -16.56 -12.37 55.50
N ALA A 62 -16.05 -12.49 56.71
CA ALA A 62 -15.19 -13.54 57.18
C ALA A 62 -15.97 -14.83 57.47
N ASP A 63 -15.24 -15.93 57.38
CA ASP A 63 -15.23 -17.09 58.27
C ASP A 63 -16.49 -18.00 58.33
N THR A 64 -16.30 -19.28 58.01
CA THR A 64 -16.45 -20.37 58.98
C THR A 64 -16.09 -21.72 58.36
N ASP A 65 -15.50 -22.53 59.24
CA ASP A 65 -14.91 -23.84 59.08
C ASP A 65 -15.94 -24.98 58.83
N ASN A 66 -15.44 -26.10 58.32
CA ASN A 66 -16.03 -27.46 58.22
C ASN A 66 -17.12 -27.75 57.17
N ALA A 67 -16.76 -28.58 56.18
CA ALA A 67 -17.14 -30.00 56.11
C ALA A 67 -16.80 -30.57 54.73
N VAL A 68 -16.17 -31.74 54.71
CA VAL A 68 -15.85 -32.52 53.51
C VAL A 68 -17.16 -33.00 52.88
N ASP A 69 -17.54 -32.40 51.75
CA ASP A 69 -18.58 -32.94 50.88
C ASP A 69 -18.10 -32.89 49.42
N THR A 70 -17.97 -34.07 48.84
CA THR A 70 -17.56 -34.32 47.46
C THR A 70 -18.55 -33.72 46.46
N LEU A 71 -18.32 -32.48 46.04
CA LEU A 71 -19.04 -31.87 44.93
C LEU A 71 -18.32 -32.16 43.60
N ARG A 72 -18.94 -32.98 42.76
CA ARG A 72 -18.53 -33.21 41.37
C ARG A 72 -18.46 -31.88 40.64
N LEU A 73 -17.27 -31.50 40.15
CA LEU A 73 -17.13 -30.48 39.11
C LEU A 73 -17.85 -30.97 37.85
N ALA A 74 -19.06 -30.48 37.61
CA ALA A 74 -19.66 -30.51 36.29
C ALA A 74 -18.89 -29.50 35.42
N ALA A 75 -18.10 -30.00 34.48
CA ALA A 75 -17.47 -29.18 33.47
C ALA A 75 -18.57 -28.56 32.60
N THR A 76 -18.90 -27.29 32.83
CA THR A 76 -19.69 -26.49 31.89
C THR A 76 -18.81 -26.25 30.67
N THR A 77 -19.01 -27.05 29.62
CA THR A 77 -18.49 -26.76 28.29
C THR A 77 -19.14 -25.46 27.83
N ILE A 78 -18.37 -24.37 27.86
CA ILE A 78 -18.75 -23.13 27.19
C ILE A 78 -18.80 -23.46 25.69
N PRO A 79 -19.94 -23.27 24.99
CA PRO A 79 -19.96 -23.42 23.55
C PRO A 79 -19.06 -22.34 22.96
N ALA A 80 -17.98 -22.77 22.29
CA ALA A 80 -17.21 -21.90 21.42
C ALA A 80 -18.17 -21.38 20.33
N ASN A 81 -18.49 -20.09 20.42
CA ASN A 81 -19.35 -19.41 19.46
C ASN A 81 -18.70 -19.48 18.07
N PRO A 82 -19.47 -19.73 16.98
CA PRO A 82 -18.89 -19.95 15.67
C PRO A 82 -18.28 -18.66 15.12
N ALA A 83 -17.17 -18.87 14.43
CA ALA A 83 -16.38 -17.93 13.66
C ALA A 83 -17.21 -16.78 13.02
N GLY A 84 -16.95 -15.54 13.48
CA GLY A 84 -16.82 -14.43 12.53
C GLY A 84 -15.63 -14.75 11.60
N PRO A 85 -15.50 -14.10 10.41
CA PRO A 85 -14.40 -14.41 9.50
C PRO A 85 -13.09 -14.37 10.28
N ALA A 86 -12.46 -15.52 10.44
CA ALA A 86 -11.15 -15.61 11.05
C ALA A 86 -10.22 -14.97 10.02
N PHE A 87 -9.95 -13.68 10.21
CA PHE A 87 -8.85 -13.04 9.51
C PHE A 87 -7.63 -13.92 9.74
N SER A 88 -7.01 -14.36 8.64
CA SER A 88 -5.77 -15.12 8.71
C SER A 88 -4.79 -14.22 9.46
N SER A 89 -4.14 -14.76 10.49
CA SER A 89 -3.18 -14.00 11.30
C SER A 89 -2.12 -13.34 10.40
N HIS A 90 -1.75 -14.03 9.31
CA HIS A 90 -0.84 -13.53 8.28
C HIS A 90 -1.42 -12.39 7.44
N ASP A 91 -2.70 -12.46 7.04
CA ASP A 91 -3.34 -11.40 6.24
C ASP A 91 -3.34 -10.08 7.01
N SER A 92 -3.63 -10.16 8.31
CA SER A 92 -3.63 -8.99 9.19
C SER A 92 -2.23 -8.40 9.39
N ALA A 93 -1.21 -9.26 9.51
CA ALA A 93 0.18 -8.86 9.61
C ALA A 93 0.71 -8.25 8.30
N VAL A 94 0.36 -8.84 7.16
CA VAL A 94 0.66 -8.31 5.82
C VAL A 94 0.02 -6.95 5.61
N ARG A 95 -1.27 -6.79 5.98
CA ARG A 95 -1.96 -5.49 5.95
C ARG A 95 -1.17 -4.45 6.75
N GLN A 96 -0.73 -4.79 7.96
CA GLN A 96 0.02 -3.86 8.80
C GLN A 96 1.39 -3.49 8.20
N VAL A 97 2.12 -4.45 7.63
CA VAL A 97 3.38 -4.19 6.93
C VAL A 97 3.17 -3.28 5.72
N VAL A 98 2.17 -3.57 4.87
CA VAL A 98 1.84 -2.77 3.68
C VAL A 98 1.51 -1.33 4.06
N LEU A 99 0.61 -1.12 5.05
CA LEU A 99 0.25 0.21 5.53
C LEU A 99 1.47 0.95 6.12
N GLY A 100 2.33 0.22 6.83
CA GLY A 100 3.61 0.73 7.34
C GLY A 100 4.49 1.24 6.20
N ILE A 101 4.77 0.42 5.19
CA ILE A 101 5.60 0.78 4.02
C ILE A 101 5.03 2.01 3.31
N VAL A 102 3.70 2.04 3.07
CA VAL A 102 3.02 3.17 2.44
C VAL A 102 3.22 4.46 3.24
N SER A 103 3.14 4.41 4.58
CA SER A 103 3.34 5.59 5.43
C SER A 103 4.76 6.20 5.37
N PHE A 104 5.76 5.39 4.98
CA PHE A 104 7.15 5.83 4.77
C PHE A 104 7.45 6.21 3.31
N THR A 105 6.47 6.11 2.42
CA THR A 105 6.64 6.39 0.99
C THR A 105 6.01 7.74 0.63
N ARG A 106 6.70 8.50 -0.23
CA ARG A 106 6.25 9.80 -0.73
C ARG A 106 6.23 9.79 -2.25
N TRP A 107 5.11 10.23 -2.80
CA TRP A 107 4.91 10.41 -4.24
C TRP A 107 5.29 11.84 -4.65
N PRO A 108 5.82 12.05 -5.88
CA PRO A 108 6.20 13.37 -6.37
C PRO A 108 5.05 14.39 -6.29
N THR A 109 3.85 13.96 -6.65
CA THR A 109 2.59 14.67 -6.41
C THR A 109 1.83 13.83 -5.39
N THR A 110 1.63 14.36 -4.17
CA THR A 110 0.95 13.60 -3.12
C THR A 110 -0.56 13.61 -3.37
N PRO A 111 -1.17 12.45 -3.66
CA PRO A 111 -2.61 12.40 -3.89
C PRO A 111 -3.37 12.47 -2.55
N VAL A 112 -4.61 12.96 -2.61
CA VAL A 112 -5.51 13.03 -1.43
C VAL A 112 -5.87 11.62 -0.94
N ARG A 113 -5.94 10.69 -1.88
CA ARG A 113 -6.21 9.28 -1.66
C ARG A 113 -5.31 8.46 -2.57
N LEU A 114 -4.70 7.43 -2.01
CA LEU A 114 -3.90 6.46 -2.75
C LEU A 114 -4.78 5.32 -3.23
N HIS A 115 -4.45 4.76 -4.39
CA HIS A 115 -5.08 3.57 -4.93
C HIS A 115 -4.09 2.40 -4.85
N LEU A 116 -4.46 1.36 -4.10
CA LEU A 116 -3.75 0.09 -4.03
C LEU A 116 -4.40 -0.91 -4.98
N CYS A 117 -3.64 -1.35 -5.96
CA CYS A 117 -4.06 -2.37 -6.90
C CYS A 117 -3.46 -3.72 -6.53
N VAL A 118 -4.30 -4.71 -6.30
CA VAL A 118 -3.88 -6.10 -6.10
C VAL A 118 -3.91 -6.81 -7.45
N THR A 119 -2.78 -7.39 -7.84
CA THR A 119 -2.64 -8.10 -9.11
C THR A 119 -2.02 -9.49 -8.95
N GLY A 120 -2.30 -10.39 -9.89
CA GLY A 120 -1.95 -11.81 -9.78
C GLY A 120 -2.88 -12.58 -8.85
N ARG A 121 -2.40 -13.69 -8.30
CA ARG A 121 -3.14 -14.49 -7.32
C ARG A 121 -2.55 -14.27 -5.93
N PRO A 122 -3.19 -13.48 -5.06
CA PRO A 122 -2.63 -13.20 -3.76
C PRO A 122 -2.92 -14.32 -2.75
N ASP A 123 -1.93 -14.68 -1.94
CA ASP A 123 -2.06 -15.62 -0.82
C ASP A 123 -2.40 -14.89 0.50
N TYR A 124 -1.93 -13.65 0.69
CA TYR A 124 -2.05 -12.93 1.97
C TYR A 124 -2.77 -11.56 1.89
N ALA A 125 -3.46 -11.29 0.78
CA ALA A 125 -4.15 -10.02 0.57
C ALA A 125 -5.61 -10.01 1.07
N GLY A 126 -6.06 -11.01 1.85
CA GLY A 126 -7.46 -11.08 2.28
C GLY A 126 -7.90 -9.89 3.14
N ASP A 127 -6.99 -9.33 3.92
CA ASP A 127 -7.23 -8.15 4.77
C ASP A 127 -6.96 -6.82 4.07
N LEU A 128 -6.48 -6.82 2.81
CA LEU A 128 -6.39 -5.62 1.98
C LEU A 128 -7.79 -5.30 1.44
N THR A 129 -8.59 -4.64 2.27
CA THR A 129 -10.03 -4.38 2.06
C THR A 129 -10.32 -3.00 1.47
N ASP A 130 -11.55 -2.79 0.99
CA ASP A 130 -11.97 -1.68 0.12
C ASP A 130 -11.40 -0.29 0.46
N THR A 131 -11.41 0.11 1.73
CA THR A 131 -10.78 1.36 2.17
C THR A 131 -10.02 1.14 3.47
N MET A 132 -8.77 1.57 3.49
CA MET A 132 -7.86 1.50 4.63
C MET A 132 -7.19 2.84 4.88
N GLN A 133 -6.40 2.92 5.95
CA GLN A 133 -5.69 4.13 6.34
C GLN A 133 -4.23 3.85 6.69
N ALA A 134 -3.31 4.52 5.99
CA ALA A 134 -1.87 4.49 6.23
C ALA A 134 -1.44 5.83 6.84
N GLY A 135 -1.40 5.91 8.17
CA GLY A 135 -1.18 7.17 8.89
C GLY A 135 -2.33 8.15 8.62
N SER A 136 -2.05 9.30 7.99
CA SER A 136 -3.07 10.28 7.62
C SER A 136 -3.66 10.06 6.22
N THR A 137 -3.09 9.15 5.43
CA THR A 137 -3.47 8.96 4.01
C THR A 137 -4.48 7.83 3.88
N VAL A 138 -5.56 8.08 3.14
CA VAL A 138 -6.57 7.06 2.83
C VAL A 138 -6.11 6.24 1.63
N LEU A 139 -6.35 4.93 1.68
CA LEU A 139 -5.95 3.96 0.67
C LEU A 139 -7.17 3.16 0.20
N ASP A 140 -7.55 3.29 -1.06
CA ASP A 140 -8.62 2.45 -1.65
C ASP A 140 -8.01 1.24 -2.33
N VAL A 141 -8.58 0.06 -2.08
CA VAL A 141 -8.10 -1.20 -2.65
C VAL A 141 -8.98 -1.64 -3.80
N GLN A 142 -8.36 -2.05 -4.90
CA GLN A 142 -9.03 -2.67 -6.03
C GLN A 142 -8.23 -3.84 -6.58
N ARG A 143 -8.92 -4.84 -7.13
CA ARG A 143 -8.27 -5.90 -7.90
C ARG A 143 -8.17 -5.49 -9.35
N VAL A 144 -6.96 -5.54 -9.91
CA VAL A 144 -6.68 -5.17 -11.30
C VAL A 144 -5.90 -6.29 -11.96
N ARG A 145 -6.22 -6.57 -13.22
CA ARG A 145 -5.50 -7.58 -13.99
C ARG A 145 -4.06 -7.12 -14.24
N PHE A 146 -3.13 -8.06 -14.30
CA PHE A 146 -1.71 -7.75 -14.52
C PHE A 146 -1.44 -7.19 -15.92
N ASP A 147 -2.35 -7.43 -16.87
CA ASP A 147 -2.30 -6.98 -18.26
C ASP A 147 -3.19 -5.76 -18.54
N ASP A 148 -3.70 -5.10 -17.49
CA ASP A 148 -4.49 -3.87 -17.64
C ASP A 148 -3.59 -2.72 -18.15
N PRO A 149 -3.91 -2.09 -19.30
CA PRO A 149 -3.12 -0.99 -19.83
C PRO A 149 -3.14 0.26 -18.95
N GLY A 150 -4.13 0.40 -18.07
CA GLY A 150 -4.29 1.50 -17.14
C GLY A 150 -3.57 1.32 -15.80
N LEU A 151 -2.88 0.19 -15.56
CA LEU A 151 -2.30 -0.15 -14.26
C LEU A 151 -1.39 0.97 -13.70
N ALA A 152 -0.57 1.59 -14.54
CA ALA A 152 0.39 2.62 -14.10
C ALA A 152 -0.24 4.00 -13.83
N VAL A 153 -1.47 4.22 -14.32
CA VAL A 153 -2.21 5.49 -14.15
C VAL A 153 -3.27 5.37 -13.06
N ALA A 154 -3.84 4.18 -12.90
CA ALA A 154 -4.92 3.91 -11.96
C ALA A 154 -4.42 3.57 -10.54
N CYS A 155 -3.12 3.30 -10.37
CA CYS A 155 -2.57 2.75 -9.14
C CYS A 155 -1.38 3.57 -8.65
N ASP A 156 -1.40 3.92 -7.37
CA ASP A 156 -0.25 4.53 -6.68
C ASP A 156 0.62 3.46 -6.02
N VAL A 157 -0.01 2.34 -5.61
CA VAL A 157 0.61 1.16 -5.04
C VAL A 157 0.14 -0.07 -5.82
N VAL A 158 1.06 -0.97 -6.16
CA VAL A 158 0.76 -2.27 -6.76
C VAL A 158 1.26 -3.37 -5.83
N TYR A 159 0.32 -4.16 -5.32
CA TYR A 159 0.57 -5.38 -4.57
C TYR A 159 0.55 -6.57 -5.53
N LEU A 160 1.67 -7.26 -5.65
CA LEU A 160 1.87 -8.39 -6.55
C LEU A 160 1.76 -9.70 -5.76
N GLY A 161 0.70 -10.45 -6.06
CA GLY A 161 0.59 -11.85 -5.66
C GLY A 161 1.45 -12.76 -6.55
N MET A 162 1.04 -14.02 -6.67
CA MET A 162 1.71 -14.99 -7.52
C MET A 162 1.51 -14.63 -9.00
N LEU A 163 2.63 -14.47 -9.71
CA LEU A 163 2.71 -14.16 -11.13
C LEU A 163 3.80 -15.00 -11.81
N GLY A 164 3.55 -15.43 -13.05
CA GLY A 164 4.58 -16.04 -13.90
C GLY A 164 5.65 -15.03 -14.34
N THR A 165 6.79 -15.50 -14.83
CA THR A 165 7.90 -14.63 -15.27
C THR A 165 7.49 -13.62 -16.34
N ASP A 166 6.69 -14.04 -17.32
CA ASP A 166 6.20 -13.16 -18.39
C ASP A 166 5.19 -12.14 -17.87
N GLU A 167 4.33 -12.52 -16.94
CA GLU A 167 3.33 -11.64 -16.32
C GLU A 167 4.02 -10.57 -15.48
N ARG A 168 5.01 -10.95 -14.66
CA ARG A 168 5.85 -10.01 -13.90
C ARG A 168 6.58 -9.03 -14.82
N THR A 169 7.10 -9.52 -15.96
CA THR A 169 7.78 -8.67 -16.94
C THR A 169 6.82 -7.64 -17.53
N ARG A 170 5.58 -8.04 -17.87
CA ARG A 170 4.55 -7.12 -18.36
C ARG A 170 4.20 -6.05 -17.34
N VAL A 171 3.97 -6.43 -16.09
CA VAL A 171 3.70 -5.46 -15.00
C VAL A 171 4.87 -4.49 -14.86
N ARG A 172 6.11 -4.98 -14.83
CA ARG A 172 7.30 -4.13 -14.70
C ARG A 172 7.43 -3.12 -15.84
N VAL A 173 7.17 -3.57 -17.07
CA VAL A 173 7.20 -2.69 -18.26
C VAL A 173 6.09 -1.64 -18.18
N ALA A 174 4.87 -2.03 -17.78
CA ALA A 174 3.74 -1.11 -17.64
C ALA A 174 4.02 -0.02 -16.60
N LEU A 175 4.63 -0.37 -15.46
CA LEU A 175 4.92 0.55 -14.37
C LEU A 175 6.19 1.41 -14.58
N ALA A 176 7.02 1.07 -15.57
CA ALA A 176 8.27 1.78 -15.80
C ALA A 176 8.03 3.29 -16.05
N GLY A 177 8.80 4.14 -15.37
CA GLY A 177 8.70 5.60 -15.50
C GLY A 177 7.53 6.24 -14.76
N HIS A 178 6.67 5.47 -14.10
CA HIS A 178 5.55 5.98 -13.31
C HIS A 178 5.88 5.93 -11.81
N PRO A 179 5.42 6.91 -11.01
CA PRO A 179 5.66 6.94 -9.57
C PRO A 179 4.78 5.92 -8.83
N VAL A 180 5.06 4.63 -8.98
CA VAL A 180 4.26 3.54 -8.40
C VAL A 180 5.09 2.70 -7.44
N LEU A 181 4.59 2.53 -6.21
CA LEU A 181 5.19 1.66 -5.20
C LEU A 181 4.85 0.19 -5.51
N THR A 182 5.84 -0.71 -5.56
CA THR A 182 5.62 -2.14 -5.80
C THR A 182 5.98 -2.99 -4.58
N ILE A 183 5.05 -3.86 -4.18
CA ILE A 183 5.20 -4.79 -3.06
C ILE A 183 4.84 -6.20 -3.55
N ALA A 184 5.76 -7.16 -3.48
CA ALA A 184 5.49 -8.54 -3.86
C ALA A 184 5.49 -9.46 -2.65
N GLU A 185 4.56 -10.42 -2.59
CA GLU A 185 4.57 -11.46 -1.56
C GLU A 185 5.26 -12.77 -2.03
N HIS A 186 5.50 -12.91 -3.34
CA HIS A 186 6.16 -14.07 -3.94
C HIS A 186 7.44 -13.70 -4.70
N ASP A 187 8.45 -13.26 -3.95
CA ASP A 187 9.84 -13.06 -4.40
C ASP A 187 10.80 -13.07 -3.19
N PRO A 188 11.05 -14.24 -2.56
CA PRO A 188 11.86 -14.30 -1.33
C PRO A 188 13.33 -13.90 -1.54
N SER A 189 13.78 -13.81 -2.79
CA SER A 189 15.14 -13.32 -3.13
C SER A 189 15.21 -11.82 -3.37
N CYS A 190 14.05 -11.16 -3.47
CA CYS A 190 13.87 -9.77 -3.89
C CYS A 190 14.64 -9.35 -5.16
N THR A 191 14.76 -10.28 -6.12
CA THR A 191 15.49 -10.07 -7.38
C THR A 191 14.57 -9.90 -8.60
N ALA A 192 13.26 -10.12 -8.46
CA ALA A 192 12.28 -10.02 -9.54
C ALA A 192 11.83 -8.58 -9.83
N GLY A 193 12.39 -7.59 -9.13
CA GLY A 193 12.27 -6.16 -9.46
C GLY A 193 11.13 -5.41 -8.78
N SER A 194 10.47 -6.00 -7.78
CA SER A 194 9.62 -5.25 -6.84
C SER A 194 10.48 -4.46 -5.86
N MET A 195 9.97 -3.34 -5.36
CA MET A 195 10.71 -2.52 -4.39
C MET A 195 10.78 -3.20 -3.02
N PHE A 196 9.67 -3.78 -2.57
CA PHE A 196 9.57 -4.51 -1.31
C PHE A 196 9.12 -5.94 -1.59
N CYS A 197 9.75 -6.90 -0.92
CA CYS A 197 9.46 -8.31 -1.09
C CYS A 197 9.18 -8.92 0.28
N LEU A 198 7.94 -9.35 0.50
CA LEU A 198 7.50 -9.87 1.78
C LEU A 198 7.95 -11.31 1.96
N THR A 199 8.32 -11.64 3.19
CA THR A 199 8.61 -12.99 3.64
C THR A 199 7.72 -13.30 4.83
N VAL A 200 6.80 -14.24 4.65
CA VAL A 200 5.85 -14.69 5.68
C VAL A 200 6.36 -16.00 6.26
N GLU A 201 6.78 -15.98 7.52
CA GLU A 201 7.35 -17.12 8.24
C GLU A 201 6.67 -17.31 9.59
N GLY A 202 5.89 -18.40 9.71
CA GLY A 202 5.00 -18.57 10.86
C GLY A 202 4.13 -17.32 11.02
N GLU A 203 3.98 -16.84 12.26
CA GLU A 203 3.17 -15.65 12.55
C GLU A 203 3.87 -14.31 12.25
N SER A 204 5.10 -14.33 11.72
CA SER A 204 5.87 -13.10 11.48
C SER A 204 5.93 -12.75 10.01
N VAL A 205 5.73 -11.46 9.71
CA VAL A 205 5.96 -10.90 8.37
C VAL A 205 7.17 -9.98 8.41
N THR A 206 8.16 -10.30 7.58
CA THR A 206 9.35 -9.47 7.33
C THR A 206 9.38 -9.07 5.86
N PHE A 207 10.35 -8.25 5.47
CA PHE A 207 10.54 -7.91 4.06
C PHE A 207 11.98 -7.52 3.75
N ASP A 208 12.36 -7.75 2.50
CA ASP A 208 13.56 -7.23 1.89
C ASP A 208 13.25 -6.03 0.99
N ILE A 209 14.28 -5.21 0.73
CA ILE A 209 14.17 -4.03 -0.14
C ILE A 209 15.15 -4.15 -1.31
N ASN A 210 14.64 -3.98 -2.53
CA ASN A 210 15.46 -3.80 -3.72
C ASN A 210 15.72 -2.31 -3.97
N LEU A 211 16.90 -1.84 -3.61
CA LEU A 211 17.27 -0.41 -3.73
C LEU A 211 17.35 0.08 -5.18
N ASP A 212 17.66 -0.80 -6.13
CA ASP A 212 17.66 -0.45 -7.56
C ASP A 212 16.23 -0.24 -8.09
N ALA A 213 15.29 -1.08 -7.68
CA ALA A 213 13.86 -0.88 -7.98
C ALA A 213 13.36 0.43 -7.36
N VAL A 214 13.73 0.73 -6.10
CA VAL A 214 13.37 2.00 -5.45
C VAL A 214 13.93 3.20 -6.25
N ALA A 215 15.19 3.15 -6.66
CA ALA A 215 15.83 4.25 -7.39
C ALA A 215 15.15 4.56 -8.74
N ARG A 216 14.58 3.54 -9.40
CA ARG A 216 13.91 3.68 -10.71
C ARG A 216 12.40 3.95 -10.62
N SER A 217 11.82 3.84 -9.42
CA SER A 217 10.36 3.92 -9.19
C SER A 217 9.77 5.32 -9.25
N GLY A 218 10.57 6.39 -9.20
CA GLY A 218 10.07 7.76 -9.12
C GLY A 218 9.48 8.17 -7.76
N VAL A 219 9.11 7.24 -6.88
CA VAL A 219 8.73 7.54 -5.50
C VAL A 219 9.96 7.76 -4.60
N ARG A 220 9.75 8.21 -3.37
CA ARG A 220 10.79 8.40 -2.36
C ARG A 220 10.43 7.60 -1.11
N VAL A 221 11.32 6.71 -0.69
CA VAL A 221 11.15 5.87 0.49
C VAL A 221 12.04 6.40 1.62
N HIS A 222 11.46 6.65 2.78
CA HIS A 222 12.20 7.10 3.95
C HIS A 222 12.98 5.93 4.60
N PRO A 223 14.29 6.06 4.91
CA PRO A 223 15.12 4.96 5.42
C PRO A 223 14.60 4.29 6.70
N ASN A 224 13.90 5.04 7.56
CA ASN A 224 13.25 4.49 8.77
C ASN A 224 12.26 3.35 8.51
N VAL A 225 11.83 3.12 7.26
CA VAL A 225 11.04 1.93 6.89
C VAL A 225 11.75 0.64 7.30
N LEU A 226 13.09 0.60 7.31
CA LEU A 226 13.87 -0.56 7.73
C LEU A 226 13.68 -0.93 9.21
N ASN A 227 13.17 -0.02 10.03
CA ASN A 227 12.81 -0.33 11.40
C ASN A 227 11.55 -1.21 11.48
N LEU A 228 10.69 -1.18 10.46
CA LEU A 228 9.56 -2.12 10.33
C LEU A 228 10.08 -3.52 10.02
N ALA A 229 11.03 -3.67 9.09
CA ALA A 229 11.59 -4.97 8.72
C ALA A 229 12.25 -5.70 9.91
N ARG A 230 12.85 -4.94 10.85
CA ARG A 230 13.51 -5.49 12.04
C ARG A 230 12.55 -5.91 13.15
N ARG A 231 11.32 -5.38 13.14
CA ARG A 231 10.29 -5.72 14.11
C ARG A 231 9.40 -6.73 13.42
N ALA A 232 9.65 -8.02 13.65
CA ALA A 232 8.71 -9.06 13.27
C ALA A 232 7.32 -8.65 13.79
N LEU A 233 6.40 -8.36 12.87
CA LEU A 233 5.03 -8.01 13.23
C LEU A 233 4.31 -9.34 13.46
N THR A 234 4.26 -9.75 14.72
CA THR A 234 3.38 -10.81 15.18
C THR A 234 1.98 -10.22 15.39
N PRO A 235 0.92 -10.88 14.89
CA PRO A 235 -0.47 -10.45 15.05
C PRO A 235 -0.93 -10.39 16.51
#